data_AF-A0AAN4PQ18-F1
#
_entry.id   AF-A0AAN4PQ18-F1
#
_cell.length_a   1.000
_cell.length_b   1.000
_cell.length_c   1.000
_cell.angle_alpha   90.00
_cell.angle_beta   90.00
_cell.angle_gamma   90.00
#
_symmetry.space_group_name_H-M   'P 1'
#
loop_
_entity.id
_entity.type
_entity.pdbx_description
1 polymer ?
#
loop_
_entity_poly.entity_id
_entity_poly.type
_entity_poly.pdbx_seq_one_letter_code
_entity_poly.pdbx_strand_id
1 'polypeptide(L)'
;MLYLVGLGLADESDITVKGLEVVKRAERVYLEAYTSILLVSKEKLEAFYGRPVIEADRELVETGSDEILAGADKTDVAFLVVGDPFGATTHTDLVLRAREMGIESKVIPNASIMSGIGCTGLQLYNFGQTVSMVFFTENWKPSSYYDRVKENVQLGLHTLVLLDIKVKEQSYENMARGRRIFEPPRYMTVAQCASQMLETEEERKEGVFGPDSLAVGAARVGGPDQKLVVGTLKELSEVDMGPPLHSLVLLGRKAHDLERDYIREFAVDKATFDASWKKGFHLLPAMPVYMVHGFRWPRAGFTGIRVYIVLHNLEDATAEYVQQPATSRLLTECFKKTDPDIVARLPDLQFIEQYDPEDTDSATAVSQPYAYVAAKVITLSEPGAKAPGLSWNPEDLAKDSPLEPSAMEALTQLRDKYAAGERIGWWIVYNGDPDRAFPHSEEDDSYDEYDYDDNDDDEYTESNGDSVRNSTAPETPPSPANRQGKTRLAKWYAPYSDEEKIKLKGEVHRLVAPRDQKYQSNFVEFKRSTKIVYRRYAGLFFCVCVDATDNELAYLEAIHFFVEVLDQFFGNVCELDLVFNFYKVYAILDEVFLAGEIEETSKQVVLTRLEHLDKLE
;
A
#
# COMPACT_ATOMS: atom_id res chain seq x y z
N MET A 1 -22.22 20.69 29.41
CA MET A 1 -21.56 19.87 28.38
C MET A 1 -20.18 20.43 28.10
N LEU A 2 -19.18 19.59 27.81
CA LEU A 2 -17.86 20.04 27.32
C LEU A 2 -17.87 20.16 25.80
N TYR A 3 -17.41 21.29 25.26
CA TYR A 3 -17.25 21.49 23.83
C TYR A 3 -15.78 21.66 23.48
N LEU A 4 -15.23 20.82 22.61
CA LEU A 4 -13.92 21.03 22.02
C LEU A 4 -14.12 21.79 20.71
N VAL A 5 -13.59 23.00 20.60
CA VAL A 5 -13.84 23.89 19.46
C VAL A 5 -12.53 24.22 18.77
N GLY A 6 -12.40 23.78 17.53
CA GLY A 6 -11.27 24.18 16.67
C GLY A 6 -11.38 25.64 16.26
N LEU A 7 -10.27 26.37 16.40
CA LEU A 7 -10.19 27.79 16.05
C LEU A 7 -9.73 28.02 14.62
N GLY A 8 -9.23 27.00 13.92
CA GLY A 8 -8.58 27.18 12.62
C GLY A 8 -7.16 27.71 12.77
N LEU A 9 -6.57 28.27 11.71
CA LEU A 9 -5.10 28.31 11.56
C LEU A 9 -4.46 29.68 11.81
N ALA A 10 -5.16 30.77 11.55
CA ALA A 10 -4.57 32.09 11.47
C ALA A 10 -5.09 33.05 12.54
N ASP A 11 -6.37 33.42 12.48
CA ASP A 11 -6.93 34.52 13.27
C ASP A 11 -8.27 34.20 13.93
N GLU A 12 -8.83 35.19 14.65
CA GLU A 12 -10.08 35.02 15.41
C GLU A 12 -11.31 34.71 14.54
N SER A 13 -11.23 34.94 13.22
CA SER A 13 -12.35 34.75 12.28
C SER A 13 -12.36 33.38 11.61
N ASP A 14 -11.28 32.60 11.74
CA ASP A 14 -11.20 31.23 11.23
C ASP A 14 -12.08 30.25 12.01
N ILE A 15 -12.54 30.64 13.21
CA ILE A 15 -13.51 29.86 13.96
C ILE A 15 -14.78 29.66 13.12
N THR A 16 -15.27 28.42 13.07
CA THR A 16 -16.55 28.17 12.38
C THR A 16 -17.69 28.95 13.06
N VAL A 17 -18.73 29.30 12.29
CA VAL A 17 -19.94 29.93 12.84
C VAL A 17 -20.51 29.13 14.01
N LYS A 18 -20.53 27.80 13.87
CA LYS A 18 -20.97 26.87 14.92
C LYS A 18 -20.08 26.94 16.17
N GLY A 19 -18.76 27.05 15.99
CA GLY A 19 -17.82 27.25 17.09
C GLY A 19 -18.08 28.56 17.81
N LEU A 20 -18.21 29.66 17.07
CA LEU A 20 -18.47 30.99 17.63
C LEU A 20 -19.78 31.05 18.43
N GLU A 21 -20.84 30.41 17.95
CA GLU A 21 -22.12 30.30 18.67
C GLU A 21 -21.97 29.56 20.00
N VAL A 22 -21.19 28.47 20.03
CA VAL A 22 -20.88 27.72 21.25
C VAL A 22 -20.10 28.60 22.22
N VAL A 23 -19.04 29.28 21.76
CA VAL A 23 -18.21 30.15 22.60
C VAL A 23 -19.05 31.25 23.26
N LYS A 24 -19.93 31.90 22.49
CA LYS A 24 -20.78 33.00 22.99
C LYS A 24 -21.75 32.57 24.09
N ARG A 25 -22.23 31.33 24.07
CA ARG A 25 -23.18 30.82 25.08
C ARG A 25 -22.54 30.05 26.23
N ALA A 26 -21.31 29.57 26.05
CA ALA A 26 -20.61 28.79 27.08
C ALA A 26 -20.36 29.63 28.33
N GLU A 27 -20.56 29.04 29.51
CA GLU A 27 -20.35 29.70 30.79
C GLU A 27 -18.87 29.98 31.05
N ARG A 28 -18.02 29.03 30.67
CA ARG A 28 -16.56 29.16 30.74
C ARG A 28 -15.94 28.82 29.39
N VAL A 29 -14.90 29.57 29.04
CA VAL A 29 -14.16 29.43 27.78
C VAL A 29 -12.68 29.31 28.12
N TYR A 30 -12.10 28.16 27.86
CA TYR A 30 -10.67 27.89 28.04
C TYR A 30 -9.98 27.92 26.68
N LEU A 31 -8.82 28.56 26.57
CA LEU A 31 -7.97 28.55 25.39
C LEU A 31 -6.69 27.82 25.71
N GLU A 32 -6.45 26.76 24.95
CA GLU A 32 -5.20 26.04 25.02
C GLU A 32 -4.10 26.79 24.24
N ALA A 33 -2.97 27.04 24.89
CA ALA A 33 -1.93 27.95 24.37
C ALA A 33 -0.55 27.29 24.23
N TYR A 34 -0.46 25.95 24.09
CA TYR A 34 0.82 25.24 24.07
C TYR A 34 1.01 24.22 22.94
N THR A 35 -0.05 23.67 22.33
CA THR A 35 0.08 22.80 21.14
C THR A 35 0.31 23.60 19.86
N SER A 36 -0.19 24.83 19.80
CA SER A 36 0.01 25.78 18.70
C SER A 36 -0.35 27.19 19.18
N ILE A 37 -0.11 28.20 18.35
CA ILE A 37 -0.42 29.61 18.62
C ILE A 37 -1.23 30.22 17.48
N LEU A 38 -2.25 30.99 17.82
CA LEU A 38 -2.89 31.88 16.86
C LEU A 38 -2.01 33.11 16.61
N LEU A 39 -2.14 33.71 15.44
CA LEU A 39 -1.39 34.92 15.04
C LEU A 39 -1.98 36.21 15.65
N VAL A 40 -2.82 36.09 16.68
CA VAL A 40 -3.55 37.19 17.31
C VAL A 40 -3.47 37.15 18.82
N SER A 41 -3.58 38.33 19.45
CA SER A 41 -3.54 38.43 20.90
C SER A 41 -4.84 37.96 21.53
N LYS A 42 -4.75 37.53 22.79
CA LYS A 42 -5.91 37.13 23.60
C LYS A 42 -6.97 38.23 23.66
N GLU A 43 -6.57 39.49 23.80
CA GLU A 43 -7.49 40.63 23.92
C GLU A 43 -8.32 40.80 22.64
N LYS A 44 -7.72 40.56 21.46
CA LYS A 44 -8.42 40.60 20.18
C LYS A 44 -9.44 39.46 20.08
N LEU A 45 -9.06 38.27 20.55
CA LEU A 45 -9.92 37.10 20.62
C LEU A 45 -11.14 37.34 21.52
N GLU A 46 -10.91 37.84 22.73
CA GLU A 46 -11.96 38.17 23.70
C GLU A 46 -12.92 39.25 23.18
N ALA A 47 -12.38 40.28 22.52
CA ALA A 47 -13.17 41.33 21.91
C ALA A 47 -14.08 40.81 20.79
N PHE A 48 -13.58 39.89 19.95
CA PHE A 48 -14.35 39.30 18.86
C PHE A 48 -15.40 38.30 19.34
N TYR A 49 -15.05 37.45 20.32
CA TYR A 49 -15.97 36.46 20.89
C TYR A 49 -16.99 37.09 21.85
N GLY A 50 -16.69 38.25 22.43
CA GLY A 50 -17.54 38.90 23.44
C GLY A 50 -17.59 38.11 24.75
N ARG A 51 -16.53 37.34 25.04
CA ARG A 51 -16.40 36.47 26.21
C ARG A 51 -14.96 36.53 26.74
N PRO A 52 -14.76 36.52 28.06
CA PRO A 52 -13.43 36.34 28.63
C PRO A 52 -12.93 34.93 28.34
N VAL A 53 -11.62 34.81 28.09
CA VAL A 53 -10.95 33.56 27.77
C VAL A 53 -9.96 33.22 28.88
N ILE A 54 -9.99 31.99 29.37
CA ILE A 54 -9.10 31.49 30.41
C ILE A 54 -7.97 30.73 29.71
N GLU A 55 -6.73 31.17 29.85
CA GLU A 55 -5.61 30.43 29.27
C GLU A 55 -5.38 29.12 30.03
N ALA A 56 -5.28 28.03 29.28
CA ALA A 56 -4.94 26.71 29.78
C ALA A 56 -3.56 26.32 29.23
N ASP A 57 -2.59 26.18 30.14
CA ASP A 57 -1.28 25.65 29.79
C ASP A 57 -1.22 24.13 29.95
N ARG A 58 -0.08 23.55 29.56
CA ARG A 58 0.10 22.10 29.54
C ARG A 58 -0.16 21.45 30.89
N GLU A 59 0.27 22.07 31.98
CA GLU A 59 0.05 21.54 33.34
C GLU A 59 -1.45 21.50 33.66
N LEU A 60 -2.19 22.56 33.34
CA LEU A 60 -3.64 22.60 33.55
C LEU A 60 -4.38 21.57 32.69
N VAL A 61 -3.99 21.38 31.43
CA VAL A 61 -4.71 20.46 30.53
C VAL A 61 -4.34 19.00 30.80
N GLU A 62 -3.06 18.68 30.98
CA GLU A 62 -2.61 17.30 31.12
C GLU A 62 -2.73 16.78 32.55
N THR A 63 -2.54 17.62 33.57
CA THR A 63 -2.58 17.20 35.00
C THR A 63 -3.74 17.82 35.76
N GLY A 64 -4.10 19.07 35.47
CA GLY A 64 -5.15 19.83 36.16
C GLY A 64 -6.54 19.78 35.51
N SER A 65 -6.82 18.82 34.63
CA SER A 65 -8.03 18.80 33.80
C SER A 65 -9.34 18.85 34.60
N ASP A 66 -9.31 18.40 35.86
CA ASP A 66 -10.44 18.47 36.79
C ASP A 66 -11.00 19.89 36.94
N GLU A 67 -10.16 20.93 36.84
CA GLU A 67 -10.60 22.32 36.91
C GLU A 67 -11.43 22.71 35.68
N ILE A 68 -11.01 22.27 34.50
CA ILE A 68 -11.72 22.49 33.23
C ILE A 68 -13.07 21.75 33.27
N LEU A 69 -13.06 20.51 33.74
CA LEU A 69 -14.23 19.62 33.77
C LEU A 69 -15.20 19.92 34.92
N ALA A 70 -14.76 20.59 35.99
CA ALA A 70 -15.56 20.85 37.18
C ALA A 70 -16.89 21.53 36.83
N GLY A 71 -18.03 20.87 37.03
CA GLY A 71 -19.35 21.43 36.76
C GLY A 71 -19.77 21.45 35.27
N ALA A 72 -18.97 20.87 34.37
CA ALA A 72 -19.31 20.75 32.95
C ALA A 72 -20.46 19.75 32.69
N ASP A 73 -20.91 19.01 33.69
CA ASP A 73 -22.16 18.23 33.69
C ASP A 73 -23.41 19.11 33.75
N LYS A 74 -23.29 20.31 34.33
CA LYS A 74 -24.42 21.24 34.57
C LYS A 74 -24.43 22.41 33.61
N THR A 75 -23.26 22.85 33.17
CA THR A 75 -23.11 24.07 32.39
C THR A 75 -22.23 23.85 31.17
N ASP A 76 -22.35 24.72 30.17
CA ASP A 76 -21.56 24.61 28.94
C ASP A 76 -20.16 25.16 29.15
N VAL A 77 -19.15 24.33 28.87
CA VAL A 77 -17.73 24.69 28.91
C VAL A 77 -17.16 24.55 27.51
N ALA A 78 -16.59 25.62 26.97
CA ALA A 78 -15.86 25.57 25.70
C ALA A 78 -14.37 25.47 25.96
N PHE A 79 -13.72 24.52 25.31
CA PHE A 79 -12.27 24.33 25.29
C PHE A 79 -11.79 24.54 23.86
N LEU A 80 -11.05 25.63 23.65
CA LEU A 80 -10.63 26.12 22.36
C LEU A 80 -9.24 25.60 22.02
N VAL A 81 -9.10 25.01 20.83
CA VAL A 81 -7.85 24.43 20.32
C VAL A 81 -7.48 25.12 19.02
N VAL A 82 -6.23 25.55 18.88
CA VAL A 82 -5.74 26.12 17.62
C VAL A 82 -5.67 25.02 16.55
N GLY A 83 -6.19 25.30 15.36
CA GLY A 83 -6.40 24.31 14.32
C GLY A 83 -7.66 23.49 14.56
N ASP A 84 -7.51 22.17 14.47
CA ASP A 84 -8.55 21.19 14.75
C ASP A 84 -8.27 20.47 16.09
N PRO A 85 -9.28 20.20 16.93
CA PRO A 85 -9.08 19.56 18.22
C PRO A 85 -8.33 18.23 18.19
N PHE A 86 -8.35 17.49 17.08
CA PHE A 86 -7.70 16.18 16.95
C PHE A 86 -6.64 16.10 15.85
N GLY A 87 -6.35 17.20 15.16
CA GLY A 87 -5.46 17.18 13.99
C GLY A 87 -4.01 16.76 14.29
N ALA A 88 -3.47 17.10 15.47
CA ALA A 88 -2.12 16.74 15.89
C ALA A 88 -1.93 16.97 17.41
N THR A 89 -2.89 16.55 18.22
CA THR A 89 -2.90 16.86 19.66
C THR A 89 -3.30 15.64 20.49
N THR A 90 -3.15 15.75 21.82
CA THR A 90 -3.52 14.70 22.78
C THR A 90 -4.89 14.92 23.42
N HIS A 91 -5.72 15.84 22.91
CA HIS A 91 -6.99 16.22 23.56
C HIS A 91 -8.05 15.10 23.60
N THR A 92 -7.84 13.99 22.91
CA THR A 92 -8.61 12.75 23.09
C THR A 92 -8.59 12.32 24.56
N ASP A 93 -7.48 12.50 25.28
CA ASP A 93 -7.37 12.20 26.71
C ASP A 93 -8.35 13.06 27.55
N LEU A 94 -8.48 14.36 27.27
CA LEU A 94 -9.46 15.22 27.96
C LEU A 94 -10.90 14.74 27.74
N VAL A 95 -11.20 14.24 26.54
CA VAL A 95 -12.53 13.66 26.21
C VAL A 95 -12.77 12.35 26.98
N LEU A 96 -11.76 11.50 27.11
CA LEU A 96 -11.84 10.26 27.89
C LEU A 96 -12.12 10.55 29.37
N ARG A 97 -11.37 11.48 29.98
CA ARG A 97 -11.60 11.91 31.36
C ARG A 97 -13.01 12.48 31.57
N ALA A 98 -13.49 13.32 30.64
CA ALA A 98 -14.86 13.83 30.69
C ALA A 98 -15.89 12.69 30.67
N ARG A 99 -15.69 11.68 29.83
CA ARG A 99 -16.57 10.51 29.73
C ARG A 99 -16.58 9.68 31.01
N GLU A 100 -15.44 9.47 31.65
CA GLU A 100 -15.33 8.77 32.95
C GLU A 100 -16.11 9.48 34.06
N MET A 101 -16.18 10.82 33.99
CA MET A 101 -16.96 11.65 34.91
C MET A 101 -18.45 11.76 34.54
N GLY A 102 -18.91 11.08 33.48
CA GLY A 102 -20.28 11.18 32.98
C GLY A 102 -20.62 12.52 32.32
N ILE A 103 -19.62 13.29 31.93
CA ILE A 103 -19.80 14.58 31.25
C ILE A 103 -19.90 14.33 29.74
N GLU A 104 -21.02 14.74 29.14
CA GLU A 104 -21.18 14.71 27.68
C GLU A 104 -20.19 15.70 27.04
N SER A 105 -19.49 15.24 26.00
CA SER A 105 -18.55 16.04 25.23
C SER A 105 -18.96 16.11 23.75
N LYS A 106 -18.71 17.26 23.12
CA LYS A 106 -19.02 17.50 21.71
C LYS A 106 -17.88 18.21 21.01
N VAL A 107 -17.52 17.73 19.83
CA VAL A 107 -16.43 18.32 19.04
C VAL A 107 -16.99 19.16 17.90
N ILE A 108 -16.43 20.36 17.76
CA ILE A 108 -16.65 21.27 16.65
C ILE A 108 -15.34 21.33 15.86
N PRO A 109 -15.22 20.58 14.75
CA PRO A 109 -13.99 20.50 13.98
C PRO A 109 -13.71 21.80 13.23
N ASN A 110 -12.47 21.99 12.79
CA ASN A 110 -12.06 23.12 11.97
C ASN A 110 -10.89 22.77 11.03
N ALA A 111 -10.36 23.75 10.30
CA ALA A 111 -9.16 23.59 9.50
C ALA A 111 -7.96 23.20 10.38
N SER A 112 -7.18 22.23 9.92
CA SER A 112 -5.94 21.76 10.56
C SER A 112 -4.77 21.98 9.61
N ILE A 113 -3.54 22.08 10.13
CA ILE A 113 -2.35 22.10 9.27
C ILE A 113 -2.27 20.83 8.41
N MET A 114 -2.79 19.71 8.92
CA MET A 114 -2.85 18.42 8.20
C MET A 114 -3.62 18.52 6.88
N SER A 115 -4.70 19.32 6.83
CA SER A 115 -5.47 19.55 5.60
C SER A 115 -5.06 20.84 4.89
N GLY A 116 -4.75 21.89 5.67
CA GLY A 116 -4.33 23.20 5.18
C GLY A 116 -3.03 23.15 4.37
N ILE A 117 -2.16 22.17 4.62
CA ILE A 117 -0.91 21.99 3.84
C ILE A 117 -1.18 21.74 2.35
N GLY A 118 -2.41 21.38 1.96
CA GLY A 118 -2.81 21.30 0.55
C GLY A 118 -2.62 22.62 -0.22
N CYS A 119 -2.47 23.76 0.47
CA CYS A 119 -2.10 25.03 -0.17
C CYS A 119 -0.72 25.00 -0.86
N THR A 120 0.12 24.02 -0.52
CA THR A 120 1.39 23.74 -1.23
C THR A 120 1.18 23.27 -2.66
N GLY A 121 -0.04 22.90 -3.05
CA GLY A 121 -0.35 22.33 -4.37
C GLY A 121 0.00 20.84 -4.47
N LEU A 122 0.58 20.27 -3.41
CA LEU A 122 0.80 18.84 -3.28
C LEU A 122 -0.53 18.14 -2.98
N GLN A 123 -0.73 16.98 -3.58
CA GLN A 123 -1.91 16.15 -3.49
C GLN A 123 -1.96 15.50 -2.12
N LEU A 124 -2.98 15.83 -1.34
CA LEU A 124 -3.13 15.33 0.04
C LEU A 124 -3.18 13.80 0.11
N TYR A 125 -3.67 13.12 -0.93
CA TYR A 125 -3.69 11.66 -1.00
C TYR A 125 -2.31 11.02 -1.20
N ASN A 126 -1.30 11.80 -1.59
CA ASN A 126 0.09 11.35 -1.71
C ASN A 126 0.91 11.64 -0.45
N PHE A 127 0.30 12.08 0.66
CA PHE A 127 0.99 12.22 1.95
C PHE A 127 0.92 10.90 2.72
N GLY A 128 2.08 10.44 3.19
CA GLY A 128 2.19 9.30 4.08
C GLY A 128 2.07 9.71 5.56
N GLN A 129 2.67 8.93 6.44
CA GLN A 129 2.63 9.21 7.87
C GLN A 129 3.28 10.56 8.21
N THR A 130 2.54 11.45 8.88
CA THR A 130 3.07 12.70 9.43
C THR A 130 4.02 12.42 10.59
N VAL A 131 5.12 13.18 10.66
CA VAL A 131 6.12 13.06 11.73
C VAL A 131 6.33 14.40 12.44
N SER A 132 6.90 14.35 13.64
CA SER A 132 7.27 15.55 14.41
C SER A 132 8.78 15.64 14.58
N MET A 133 9.35 16.78 14.21
CA MET A 133 10.74 17.12 14.47
C MET A 133 10.84 17.86 15.81
N VAL A 134 11.67 17.37 16.72
CA VAL A 134 11.92 18.00 18.03
C VAL A 134 13.28 18.68 18.07
N PHE A 135 13.45 19.69 18.93
CA PHE A 135 14.74 20.37 19.06
C PHE A 135 15.84 19.40 19.52
N PHE A 136 16.96 19.40 18.79
CA PHE A 136 18.17 18.73 19.25
C PHE A 136 18.82 19.50 20.40
N THR A 137 19.35 18.74 21.35
CA THR A 137 20.24 19.26 22.39
C THR A 137 21.61 18.61 22.25
N GLU A 138 22.61 19.12 22.97
CA GLU A 138 23.98 18.58 22.92
C GLU A 138 24.04 17.07 23.22
N ASN A 139 23.16 16.59 24.11
CA ASN A 139 23.19 15.21 24.60
C ASN A 139 21.99 14.36 24.16
N TRP A 140 21.03 14.94 23.43
CA TRP A 140 19.82 14.24 23.01
C TRP A 140 19.39 14.70 21.63
N LYS A 141 19.56 13.80 20.65
CA LYS A 141 19.23 13.98 19.23
C LYS A 141 18.35 12.81 18.77
N PRO A 142 17.04 12.84 19.07
CA PRO A 142 16.16 11.75 18.73
C PRO A 142 15.97 11.65 17.20
N SER A 143 16.11 10.44 16.66
CA SER A 143 15.99 10.16 15.24
C SER A 143 14.81 9.24 14.89
N SER A 144 13.86 9.05 15.81
CA SER A 144 12.68 8.18 15.61
C SER A 144 11.80 8.59 14.43
N TYR A 145 11.81 9.88 14.05
CA TYR A 145 11.10 10.36 12.87
C TYR A 145 11.71 9.82 11.56
N TYR A 146 13.00 9.48 11.55
CA TYR A 146 13.74 9.09 10.35
C TYR A 146 13.21 7.78 9.75
N ASP A 147 12.89 6.80 10.60
CA ASP A 147 12.38 5.50 10.15
C ASP A 147 10.99 5.64 9.51
N ARG A 148 10.15 6.56 10.00
CA ARG A 148 8.84 6.85 9.39
C ARG A 148 8.94 7.65 8.10
N VAL A 149 9.87 8.59 8.03
CA VAL A 149 10.21 9.27 6.76
C VAL A 149 10.69 8.24 5.73
N LYS A 150 11.50 7.27 6.15
CA LYS A 150 11.99 6.19 5.28
C LYS A 150 10.86 5.35 4.71
N GLU A 151 9.88 4.95 5.53
CA GLU A 151 8.68 4.24 5.07
C GLU A 151 7.95 5.04 3.97
N ASN A 152 7.68 6.33 4.21
CA ASN A 152 7.04 7.20 3.22
C ASN A 152 7.87 7.32 1.92
N VAL A 153 9.19 7.53 2.03
CA VAL A 153 10.09 7.66 0.87
C VAL A 153 10.12 6.37 0.05
N GLN A 154 10.12 5.20 0.69
CA GLN A 154 10.06 3.90 0.01
C GLN A 154 8.76 3.73 -0.80
N LEU A 155 7.64 4.19 -0.26
CA LEU A 155 6.34 4.17 -0.94
C LEU A 155 6.18 5.31 -1.96
N GLY A 156 7.11 6.26 -1.98
CA GLY A 156 7.10 7.43 -2.85
C GLY A 156 6.17 8.56 -2.37
N LEU A 157 5.72 8.52 -1.11
CA LEU A 157 4.79 9.46 -0.49
C LEU A 157 5.51 10.69 0.07
N HIS A 158 4.81 11.83 0.08
CA HIS A 158 5.24 13.05 0.74
C HIS A 158 5.19 12.88 2.26
N THR A 159 6.08 13.55 2.97
CA THR A 159 6.06 13.55 4.43
C THR A 159 5.84 14.94 4.97
N LEU A 160 4.71 15.15 5.65
CA LEU A 160 4.52 16.35 6.47
C LEU A 160 5.33 16.19 7.77
N VAL A 161 6.21 17.16 8.02
CA VAL A 161 7.04 17.28 9.21
C VAL A 161 6.52 18.47 10.02
N LEU A 162 5.88 18.16 11.15
CA LEU A 162 5.47 19.14 12.16
C LEU A 162 6.69 19.57 12.96
N LEU A 163 6.81 20.86 13.26
CA LEU A 163 8.00 21.43 13.87
C LEU A 163 7.75 21.77 15.34
N ASP A 164 8.75 21.50 16.18
CA ASP A 164 8.66 21.65 17.63
C ASP A 164 8.27 23.06 18.09
N ILE A 165 7.51 23.08 19.18
CA ILE A 165 7.06 24.28 19.86
C ILE A 165 7.36 24.12 21.35
N LYS A 166 8.18 25.04 21.88
CA LYS A 166 8.52 25.10 23.30
C LYS A 166 7.94 26.36 23.90
N VAL A 167 6.86 26.23 24.66
CA VAL A 167 6.18 27.33 25.35
C VAL A 167 6.13 27.01 26.84
N LYS A 168 6.43 27.99 27.70
CA LYS A 168 6.49 27.82 29.16
C LYS A 168 7.36 26.61 29.61
N GLU A 169 8.50 26.38 28.96
CA GLU A 169 9.48 25.40 29.44
C GLU A 169 10.36 25.99 30.54
N GLN A 170 10.70 25.17 31.55
CA GLN A 170 11.72 25.52 32.54
C GLN A 170 13.06 24.94 32.09
N SER A 171 14.15 25.69 32.27
CA SER A 171 15.48 25.12 32.11
C SER A 171 15.69 23.97 33.11
N TYR A 172 16.50 22.96 32.73
CA TYR A 172 16.83 21.85 33.63
C TYR A 172 17.37 22.34 34.99
N GLU A 173 18.12 23.44 35.00
CA GLU A 173 18.63 24.05 36.23
C GLU A 173 17.50 24.61 37.11
N ASN A 174 16.53 25.32 36.51
CA ASN A 174 15.40 25.88 37.24
C ASN A 174 14.47 24.77 37.75
N MET A 175 14.22 23.75 36.93
CA MET A 175 13.42 22.57 37.31
C MET A 175 14.09 21.79 38.46
N ALA A 176 15.39 21.49 38.36
CA ALA A 176 16.14 20.80 39.41
C ALA A 176 16.19 21.59 40.74
N ARG A 177 16.06 22.91 40.67
CA ARG A 177 16.01 23.80 41.85
C ARG A 177 14.59 24.16 42.31
N GLY A 178 13.56 23.59 41.69
CA GLY A 178 12.15 23.87 42.01
C GLY A 178 11.71 25.32 41.74
N ARG A 179 12.43 26.05 40.87
CA ARG A 179 12.13 27.45 40.54
C ARG A 179 11.21 27.49 39.33
N ARG A 180 9.98 27.99 39.51
CA ARG A 180 9.01 28.23 38.42
C ARG A 180 9.39 29.44 37.57
N ILE A 181 10.52 29.36 36.88
CA ILE A 181 11.03 30.37 35.95
C ILE A 181 11.02 29.76 34.55
N PHE A 182 10.23 30.35 33.67
CA PHE A 182 10.02 29.86 32.31
C PHE A 182 10.91 30.60 31.32
N GLU A 183 11.40 29.87 30.32
CA GLU A 183 12.14 30.43 29.20
C GLU A 183 11.18 31.10 28.19
N PRO A 184 11.69 32.06 27.38
CA PRO A 184 10.94 32.60 26.26
C PRO A 184 10.48 31.50 25.29
N PRO A 185 9.29 31.64 24.68
CA PRO A 185 8.82 30.69 23.68
C PRO A 185 9.81 30.52 22.52
N ARG A 186 10.02 29.26 22.10
CA ARG A 186 10.85 28.90 20.96
C ARG A 186 10.03 28.08 19.98
N TYR A 187 10.12 28.44 18.70
CA TYR A 187 9.43 27.77 17.61
C TYR A 187 10.48 27.31 16.61
N MET A 188 10.46 26.03 16.26
CA MET A 188 11.43 25.49 15.32
C MET A 188 11.17 26.05 13.92
N THR A 189 12.25 26.47 13.25
CA THR A 189 12.20 26.98 11.89
C THR A 189 12.39 25.87 10.86
N VAL A 190 11.92 26.10 9.62
CA VAL A 190 12.23 25.24 8.45
C VAL A 190 13.75 25.05 8.32
N ALA A 191 14.53 26.12 8.48
CA ALA A 191 15.99 26.06 8.41
C ALA A 191 16.62 25.12 9.45
N GLN A 192 16.16 25.20 10.70
CA GLN A 192 16.60 24.30 11.76
C GLN A 192 16.17 22.86 11.51
N CYS A 193 14.92 22.65 11.07
CA CYS A 193 14.42 21.32 10.72
C CYS A 193 15.27 20.69 9.61
N ALA A 194 15.49 21.40 8.50
CA ALA A 194 16.30 20.92 7.38
C ALA A 194 17.74 20.62 7.81
N SER A 195 18.34 21.47 8.67
CA SER A 195 19.67 21.22 9.23
C SER A 195 19.72 19.94 10.08
N GLN A 196 18.76 19.75 10.99
CA GLN A 196 18.68 18.56 11.83
C GLN A 196 18.41 17.28 11.02
N MET A 197 17.61 17.37 9.95
CA MET A 197 17.42 16.27 9.01
C MET A 197 18.75 15.87 8.37
N LEU A 198 19.48 16.83 7.79
CA LEU A 198 20.79 16.57 7.17
C LEU A 198 21.80 15.97 8.16
N GLU A 199 21.86 16.49 9.39
CA GLU A 199 22.68 15.94 10.46
C GLU A 199 22.31 14.48 10.78
N THR A 200 21.01 14.17 10.83
CA THR A 200 20.54 12.80 11.08
C THR A 200 20.89 11.86 9.93
N GLU A 201 20.81 12.32 8.68
CA GLU A 201 21.26 11.54 7.52
C GLU A 201 22.78 11.30 7.55
N GLU A 202 23.58 12.30 7.94
CA GLU A 202 25.04 12.14 8.08
C GLU A 202 25.40 11.09 9.15
N GLU A 203 24.59 10.98 10.20
CA GLU A 203 24.74 9.97 11.25
C GLU A 203 24.24 8.58 10.79
N ARG A 204 23.05 8.49 10.17
CA ARG A 204 22.40 7.21 9.79
C ARG A 204 22.97 6.61 8.49
N LYS A 205 23.28 7.44 7.49
CA LYS A 205 23.85 7.08 6.19
C LYS A 205 23.07 6.01 5.43
N GLU A 206 21.74 6.05 5.53
CA GLU A 206 20.86 5.07 4.87
C GLU A 206 20.37 5.57 3.49
N GLY A 207 20.67 6.81 3.12
CA GLY A 207 20.32 7.37 1.82
C GLY A 207 18.84 7.64 1.64
N VAL A 208 18.12 7.93 2.73
CA VAL A 208 16.67 8.19 2.71
C VAL A 208 16.38 9.54 2.08
N PHE A 209 17.13 10.56 2.48
CA PHE A 209 17.14 11.88 1.87
C PHE A 209 18.56 12.44 1.91
N GLY A 210 18.80 13.63 1.38
CA GLY A 210 20.11 14.26 1.42
C GLY A 210 20.07 15.73 1.04
N PRO A 211 21.26 16.36 0.87
CA PRO A 211 21.36 17.79 0.57
C PRO A 211 20.51 18.24 -0.62
N ASP A 212 20.40 17.40 -1.65
CA ASP A 212 19.68 17.69 -2.91
C ASP A 212 18.18 17.33 -2.86
N SER A 213 17.70 16.68 -1.79
CA SER A 213 16.29 16.27 -1.67
C SER A 213 15.38 17.48 -1.64
N LEU A 214 14.35 17.49 -2.48
CA LEU A 214 13.39 18.58 -2.55
C LEU A 214 12.41 18.56 -1.38
N ALA A 215 12.11 19.73 -0.85
CA ALA A 215 11.12 19.93 0.19
C ALA A 215 10.41 21.27 0.02
N VAL A 216 9.25 21.41 0.67
CA VAL A 216 8.48 22.65 0.77
C VAL A 216 8.52 23.13 2.22
N GLY A 217 9.10 24.30 2.44
CA GLY A 217 8.87 25.06 3.66
C GLY A 217 7.54 25.81 3.57
N ALA A 218 6.68 25.62 4.56
CA ALA A 218 5.41 26.34 4.70
C ALA A 218 5.40 27.14 6.00
N ALA A 219 5.01 28.41 5.94
CA ALA A 219 4.93 29.29 7.08
C ALA A 219 3.58 29.98 7.14
N ARG A 220 2.99 30.04 8.34
CA ARG A 220 1.76 30.78 8.66
C ARG A 220 0.62 30.43 7.70
N VAL A 221 0.44 29.13 7.46
CA VAL A 221 -0.60 28.59 6.56
C VAL A 221 -1.98 29.09 7.01
N GLY A 222 -2.77 29.62 6.08
CA GLY A 222 -4.06 30.27 6.34
C GLY A 222 -3.96 31.76 6.69
N GLY A 223 -2.78 32.27 7.03
CA GLY A 223 -2.56 33.68 7.39
C GLY A 223 -2.40 34.61 6.19
N PRO A 224 -2.60 35.92 6.37
CA PRO A 224 -2.45 36.92 5.30
C PRO A 224 -1.01 37.05 4.81
N ASP A 225 -0.04 36.66 5.62
CA ASP A 225 1.39 36.63 5.32
C ASP A 225 1.93 35.21 5.17
N GLN A 226 1.06 34.25 4.80
CA GLN A 226 1.44 32.89 4.43
C GLN A 226 2.59 32.91 3.43
N LYS A 227 3.62 32.10 3.69
CA LYS A 227 4.79 31.98 2.82
C LYS A 227 5.10 30.52 2.52
N LEU A 228 5.22 30.21 1.24
CA LEU A 228 5.67 28.92 0.73
C LEU A 228 7.01 29.12 0.05
N VAL A 229 7.98 28.27 0.35
CA VAL A 229 9.29 28.25 -0.31
C VAL A 229 9.67 26.81 -0.59
N VAL A 230 10.13 26.55 -1.80
CA VAL A 230 10.51 25.21 -2.27
C VAL A 230 11.98 25.22 -2.57
N GLY A 231 12.67 24.15 -2.19
CA GLY A 231 14.11 24.06 -2.44
C GLY A 231 14.63 22.71 -2.00
N THR A 232 15.92 22.52 -2.24
CA THR A 232 16.65 21.40 -1.66
C THR A 232 16.73 21.55 -0.14
N LEU A 233 16.91 20.45 0.62
CA LEU A 233 17.14 20.51 2.07
C LEU A 233 18.33 21.42 2.40
N LYS A 234 19.35 21.46 1.55
CA LYS A 234 20.49 22.36 1.72
C LYS A 234 20.08 23.83 1.58
N GLU A 235 19.33 24.19 0.55
CA GLU A 235 18.83 25.57 0.39
C GLU A 235 17.91 25.96 1.54
N LEU A 236 16.96 25.09 1.91
CA LEU A 236 16.01 25.36 2.99
C LEU A 236 16.68 25.51 4.35
N SER A 237 17.84 24.89 4.58
CA SER A 237 18.63 25.07 5.80
C SER A 237 19.13 26.51 6.03
N GLU A 238 19.07 27.36 4.99
CA GLU A 238 19.56 28.74 5.00
C GLU A 238 18.44 29.77 4.75
N VAL A 239 17.22 29.32 4.46
CA VAL A 239 16.09 30.20 4.12
C VAL A 239 15.44 30.80 5.37
N ASP A 240 15.22 32.12 5.33
CA ASP A 240 14.36 32.81 6.28
C ASP A 240 12.88 32.78 5.83
N MET A 241 12.07 32.02 6.56
CA MET A 241 10.63 31.89 6.37
C MET A 241 9.81 32.97 7.11
N GLY A 242 10.48 33.81 7.91
CA GLY A 242 9.85 34.83 8.75
C GLY A 242 9.37 34.27 10.11
N PRO A 243 8.37 34.92 10.73
CA PRO A 243 7.85 34.51 12.04
C PRO A 243 7.16 33.12 12.02
N PRO A 244 7.07 32.43 13.17
CA PRO A 244 6.31 31.19 13.28
C PRO A 244 4.81 31.36 12.95
N LEU A 245 4.06 30.29 12.66
CA LEU A 245 4.44 28.87 12.74
C LEU A 245 4.90 28.30 11.41
N HIS A 246 5.79 27.31 11.48
CA HIS A 246 6.43 26.68 10.33
C HIS A 246 6.12 25.19 10.25
N SER A 247 6.11 24.65 9.04
CA SER A 247 6.02 23.22 8.73
C SER A 247 6.92 22.93 7.53
N LEU A 248 7.40 21.69 7.42
CA LEU A 248 8.19 21.24 6.26
C LEU A 248 7.49 20.05 5.62
N VAL A 249 7.47 19.99 4.29
CA VAL A 249 7.04 18.81 3.55
C VAL A 249 8.21 18.28 2.75
N LEU A 250 8.67 17.07 3.07
CA LEU A 250 9.65 16.37 2.22
C LEU A 250 8.92 15.77 1.02
N LEU A 251 9.40 16.06 -0.20
CA LEU A 251 8.76 15.52 -1.40
C LEU A 251 9.04 14.03 -1.55
N GLY A 252 7.96 13.29 -1.80
CA GLY A 252 7.96 11.88 -2.19
C GLY A 252 8.07 11.70 -3.71
N ARG A 253 8.71 10.61 -4.15
CA ARG A 253 9.09 10.39 -5.55
C ARG A 253 7.93 10.21 -6.54
N LYS A 254 6.70 9.93 -6.06
CA LYS A 254 5.50 9.79 -6.92
C LYS A 254 4.82 11.13 -7.25
N ALA A 255 5.49 12.26 -6.98
CA ALA A 255 4.94 13.58 -7.26
C ALA A 255 4.60 13.76 -8.75
N HIS A 256 3.36 14.15 -9.03
CA HIS A 256 2.83 14.37 -10.37
C HIS A 256 3.42 15.64 -11.03
N ASP A 257 3.47 15.68 -12.36
CA ASP A 257 4.00 16.85 -13.09
C ASP A 257 3.21 18.15 -12.82
N LEU A 258 1.91 18.04 -12.51
CA LEU A 258 1.12 19.19 -12.07
C LEU A 258 1.58 19.73 -10.71
N GLU A 259 1.93 18.83 -9.78
CA GLU A 259 2.48 19.23 -8.48
C GLU A 259 3.81 19.93 -8.67
N ARG A 260 4.69 19.37 -9.53
CA ARG A 260 5.95 19.99 -9.95
C ARG A 260 5.76 21.41 -10.45
N ASP A 261 4.87 21.60 -11.43
CA ASP A 261 4.68 22.88 -12.10
C ASP A 261 4.17 23.94 -11.13
N TYR A 262 3.31 23.54 -10.18
CA TYR A 262 2.84 24.43 -9.12
C TYR A 262 3.97 24.81 -8.16
N ILE A 263 4.66 23.84 -7.56
CA ILE A 263 5.66 24.10 -6.51
C ILE A 263 6.92 24.79 -7.07
N ARG A 264 7.23 24.59 -8.35
CA ARG A 264 8.38 25.22 -9.02
C ARG A 264 8.32 26.75 -8.99
N GLU A 265 7.13 27.33 -8.96
CA GLU A 265 6.98 28.79 -8.88
C GLU A 265 7.39 29.37 -7.51
N PHE A 266 7.48 28.51 -6.48
CA PHE A 266 7.94 28.87 -5.14
C PHE A 266 9.42 28.49 -4.90
N ALA A 267 10.14 28.03 -5.93
CA ALA A 267 11.51 27.59 -5.81
C ALA A 267 12.48 28.73 -5.42
N VAL A 268 13.40 28.47 -4.48
CA VAL A 268 14.52 29.36 -4.13
C VAL A 268 15.36 29.64 -5.38
N ASP A 269 15.76 28.58 -6.06
CA ASP A 269 16.40 28.63 -7.37
C ASP A 269 15.77 27.60 -8.32
N LYS A 270 15.24 28.08 -9.45
CA LYS A 270 14.54 27.23 -10.41
C LYS A 270 15.48 26.25 -11.13
N ALA A 271 16.76 26.59 -11.31
CA ALA A 271 17.71 25.71 -11.97
C ALA A 271 18.16 24.56 -11.06
N THR A 272 18.42 24.85 -9.78
CA THR A 272 18.66 23.82 -8.76
C THR A 272 17.44 22.94 -8.61
N PHE A 273 16.24 23.52 -8.52
CA PHE A 273 14.99 22.77 -8.48
C PHE A 273 14.87 21.81 -9.68
N ASP A 274 15.03 22.31 -10.90
CA ASP A 274 14.92 21.48 -12.12
C ASP A 274 15.99 20.38 -12.16
N ALA A 275 17.20 20.66 -11.68
CA ALA A 275 18.27 19.67 -11.61
C ALA A 275 17.98 18.58 -10.56
N SER A 276 17.54 18.95 -9.36
CA SER A 276 17.16 18.02 -8.30
C SER A 276 15.90 17.24 -8.66
N TRP A 277 14.92 17.88 -9.30
CA TRP A 277 13.75 17.20 -9.84
C TRP A 277 14.17 16.16 -10.88
N LYS A 278 15.06 16.51 -11.82
CA LYS A 278 15.56 15.52 -12.78
C LYS A 278 16.35 14.38 -12.11
N LYS A 279 17.16 14.69 -11.10
CA LYS A 279 17.97 13.70 -10.38
C LYS A 279 17.14 12.74 -9.51
N GLY A 280 16.09 13.25 -8.87
CA GLY A 280 15.26 12.49 -7.91
C GLY A 280 13.92 11.99 -8.47
N PHE A 281 13.41 12.61 -9.54
CA PHE A 281 12.05 12.47 -10.07
C PHE A 281 12.00 12.29 -11.61
N HIS A 282 13.10 12.47 -12.36
CA HIS A 282 13.30 11.84 -13.69
C HIS A 282 14.02 10.49 -13.57
N LEU A 283 13.68 9.72 -12.54
CA LEU A 283 13.54 8.30 -12.71
C LEU A 283 12.05 8.00 -12.95
N LEU A 284 11.49 8.51 -14.05
CA LEU A 284 10.80 7.55 -14.91
C LEU A 284 11.83 6.45 -15.12
N PRO A 285 11.55 5.17 -14.82
CA PRO A 285 12.54 4.10 -14.89
C PRO A 285 13.35 4.34 -16.16
N ALA A 286 14.65 4.64 -16.01
CA ALA A 286 15.47 5.11 -17.12
C ALA A 286 15.44 4.02 -18.16
N MET A 287 14.56 4.14 -19.17
CA MET A 287 14.06 3.03 -19.97
C MET A 287 15.26 2.25 -20.49
N PRO A 288 15.63 1.10 -19.88
CA PRO A 288 16.85 0.45 -20.27
C PRO A 288 16.69 -0.05 -21.70
N VAL A 289 17.60 0.42 -22.55
CA VAL A 289 17.79 -0.16 -23.87
C VAL A 289 18.89 -1.18 -23.72
N TYR A 290 18.56 -2.45 -23.90
CA TYR A 290 19.51 -3.54 -23.89
C TYR A 290 20.01 -3.81 -25.30
N MET A 291 21.33 -3.97 -25.46
CA MET A 291 21.89 -4.63 -26.62
C MET A 291 22.23 -6.07 -26.22
N VAL A 292 21.54 -7.04 -26.80
CA VAL A 292 21.62 -8.45 -26.40
C VAL A 292 22.11 -9.30 -27.55
N HIS A 293 23.03 -10.24 -27.27
CA HIS A 293 23.41 -11.28 -28.22
C HIS A 293 22.75 -12.60 -27.81
N GLY A 294 21.78 -13.05 -28.60
CA GLY A 294 20.88 -14.12 -28.20
C GLY A 294 19.87 -14.49 -29.29
N PHE A 295 18.82 -15.18 -28.88
CA PHE A 295 17.69 -15.54 -29.74
C PHE A 295 16.36 -15.22 -29.05
N ARG A 296 15.30 -15.11 -29.83
CA ARG A 296 13.94 -14.94 -29.33
C ARG A 296 13.39 -16.29 -28.90
N TRP A 297 12.87 -16.39 -27.69
CA TRP A 297 12.19 -17.57 -27.19
C TRP A 297 10.68 -17.30 -27.19
N PRO A 298 9.92 -17.96 -28.10
CA PRO A 298 8.48 -17.75 -28.17
C PRO A 298 7.78 -18.12 -26.87
N ARG A 299 6.76 -17.35 -26.47
CA ARG A 299 5.92 -17.69 -25.31
C ARG A 299 5.01 -18.88 -25.61
N ALA A 300 4.48 -18.93 -26.83
CA ALA A 300 3.62 -19.99 -27.33
C ALA A 300 4.40 -21.15 -27.96
N GLY A 301 3.74 -22.29 -28.15
CA GLY A 301 4.31 -23.48 -28.79
C GLY A 301 4.80 -24.52 -27.78
N PHE A 302 5.01 -25.75 -28.26
CA PHE A 302 5.32 -26.92 -27.41
C PHE A 302 6.63 -26.78 -26.61
N THR A 303 7.58 -25.99 -27.11
CA THR A 303 8.85 -25.67 -26.43
C THR A 303 8.90 -24.22 -25.95
N GLY A 304 7.78 -23.49 -26.02
CA GLY A 304 7.71 -22.08 -25.64
C GLY A 304 7.72 -21.86 -24.14
N ILE A 305 7.95 -20.62 -23.71
CA ILE A 305 8.15 -20.21 -22.30
C ILE A 305 7.01 -20.71 -21.39
N ARG A 306 5.75 -20.52 -21.81
CA ARG A 306 4.57 -20.93 -21.01
C ARG A 306 4.56 -22.43 -20.76
N VAL A 307 4.79 -23.22 -21.81
CA VAL A 307 4.81 -24.68 -21.72
C VAL A 307 6.03 -25.15 -20.92
N TYR A 308 7.18 -24.49 -21.08
CA TYR A 308 8.38 -24.81 -20.32
C TYR A 308 8.19 -24.64 -18.81
N ILE A 309 7.64 -23.50 -18.36
CA ILE A 309 7.34 -23.23 -16.95
C ILE A 309 6.41 -24.29 -16.37
N VAL A 310 5.37 -24.68 -17.11
CA VAL A 310 4.40 -25.71 -16.70
C VAL A 310 5.05 -27.10 -16.63
N LEU A 311 5.77 -27.51 -17.68
CA LEU A 311 6.41 -28.84 -17.74
C LEU A 311 7.44 -29.05 -16.64
N HIS A 312 8.09 -27.97 -16.19
CA HIS A 312 9.10 -28.01 -15.14
C HIS A 312 8.59 -27.59 -13.77
N ASN A 313 7.27 -27.39 -13.62
CA ASN A 313 6.59 -27.03 -12.37
C ASN A 313 7.23 -25.84 -11.64
N LEU A 314 7.49 -24.75 -12.37
CA LEU A 314 8.05 -23.52 -11.79
C LEU A 314 6.89 -22.65 -11.28
N GLU A 315 6.31 -23.00 -10.13
CA GLU A 315 5.05 -22.43 -9.60
C GLU A 315 5.13 -20.90 -9.36
N ASP A 316 6.28 -20.38 -8.95
CA ASP A 316 6.50 -18.95 -8.69
C ASP A 316 7.03 -18.18 -9.91
N ALA A 317 7.10 -18.81 -11.09
CA ALA A 317 7.59 -18.19 -12.33
C ALA A 317 6.44 -17.61 -13.16
N THR A 318 6.60 -16.37 -13.62
CA THR A 318 5.63 -15.65 -14.47
C THR A 318 6.06 -15.71 -15.92
N ALA A 319 5.30 -16.42 -16.76
CA ALA A 319 5.60 -16.53 -18.20
C ALA A 319 5.51 -15.20 -18.96
N GLU A 320 4.74 -14.25 -18.42
CA GLU A 320 4.54 -12.93 -19.04
C GLU A 320 5.65 -11.93 -18.70
N TYR A 321 6.47 -12.21 -17.68
CA TYR A 321 7.54 -11.33 -17.24
C TYR A 321 8.76 -12.14 -16.76
N VAL A 322 9.50 -12.71 -17.71
CA VAL A 322 10.62 -13.61 -17.38
C VAL A 322 11.86 -12.90 -16.82
N GLN A 323 11.93 -11.57 -16.99
CA GLN A 323 12.99 -10.74 -16.45
C GLN A 323 12.81 -10.45 -14.94
N GLN A 324 11.64 -10.73 -14.36
CA GLN A 324 11.41 -10.63 -12.91
C GLN A 324 12.46 -11.45 -12.13
N PRO A 325 13.07 -10.93 -11.04
CA PRO A 325 14.15 -11.62 -10.33
C PRO A 325 13.82 -13.05 -9.86
N ALA A 326 12.59 -13.29 -9.40
CA ALA A 326 12.16 -14.64 -8.99
C ALA A 326 12.05 -15.58 -10.19
N THR A 327 11.35 -15.16 -11.24
CA THR A 327 11.17 -15.94 -12.48
C THR A 327 12.50 -16.24 -13.17
N SER A 328 13.35 -15.24 -13.36
CA SER A 328 14.66 -15.39 -13.99
C SER A 328 15.56 -16.38 -13.24
N ARG A 329 15.52 -16.35 -11.89
CA ARG A 329 16.23 -17.31 -11.04
C ARG A 329 15.71 -18.73 -11.25
N LEU A 330 14.39 -18.93 -11.22
CA LEU A 330 13.77 -20.25 -11.39
C LEU A 330 14.06 -20.86 -12.76
N LEU A 331 13.97 -20.06 -13.83
CA LEU A 331 14.32 -20.49 -15.18
C LEU A 331 15.80 -20.87 -15.29
N THR A 332 16.70 -20.06 -14.71
CA THR A 332 18.13 -20.34 -14.70
C THR A 332 18.47 -21.62 -13.93
N GLU A 333 17.88 -21.81 -12.74
CA GLU A 333 18.05 -23.03 -11.95
C GLU A 333 17.48 -24.27 -12.65
N CYS A 334 16.36 -24.10 -13.35
CA CYS A 334 15.77 -25.17 -14.15
C CYS A 334 16.72 -25.57 -15.29
N PHE A 335 17.23 -24.61 -16.08
CA PHE A 335 18.21 -24.91 -17.13
C PHE A 335 19.48 -25.55 -16.57
N LYS A 336 19.95 -25.16 -15.38
CA LYS A 336 21.09 -25.83 -14.73
C LYS A 336 20.81 -27.29 -14.38
N LYS A 337 19.55 -27.65 -14.12
CA LYS A 337 19.14 -29.03 -13.85
C LYS A 337 18.92 -29.84 -15.13
N THR A 338 18.32 -29.25 -16.16
CA THR A 338 17.96 -29.95 -17.40
C THR A 338 19.11 -30.04 -18.39
N ASP A 339 19.96 -29.00 -18.45
CA ASP A 339 21.00 -28.81 -19.44
C ASP A 339 22.31 -28.28 -18.81
N PRO A 340 22.86 -28.97 -17.78
CA PRO A 340 24.01 -28.48 -17.02
C PRO A 340 25.24 -28.17 -17.90
N ASP A 341 25.51 -29.01 -18.91
CA ASP A 341 26.65 -28.86 -19.83
C ASP A 341 26.49 -27.67 -20.79
N ILE A 342 25.25 -27.25 -21.06
CA ILE A 342 24.95 -26.08 -21.90
C ILE A 342 25.09 -24.81 -21.07
N VAL A 343 24.48 -24.77 -19.88
CA VAL A 343 24.49 -23.58 -19.01
C VAL A 343 25.89 -23.30 -18.45
N ALA A 344 26.70 -24.33 -18.16
CA ALA A 344 28.08 -24.13 -17.72
C ALA A 344 28.95 -23.37 -18.74
N ARG A 345 28.58 -23.42 -20.02
CA ARG A 345 29.24 -22.69 -21.12
C ARG A 345 28.63 -21.32 -21.40
N LEU A 346 27.58 -20.93 -20.67
CA LEU A 346 26.84 -19.66 -20.79
C LEU A 346 26.78 -18.95 -19.43
N PRO A 347 27.91 -18.43 -18.91
CA PRO A 347 27.96 -17.84 -17.56
C PRO A 347 27.13 -16.55 -17.42
N ASP A 348 26.94 -15.82 -18.52
CA ASP A 348 26.21 -14.54 -18.56
C ASP A 348 24.78 -14.70 -19.12
N LEU A 349 24.20 -15.90 -19.01
CA LEU A 349 22.85 -16.16 -19.49
C LEU A 349 21.81 -15.31 -18.74
N GLN A 350 21.06 -14.50 -19.48
CA GLN A 350 20.01 -13.63 -18.95
C GLN A 350 18.75 -13.72 -19.82
N PHE A 351 17.62 -13.40 -19.20
CA PHE A 351 16.33 -13.28 -19.87
C PHE A 351 15.94 -11.81 -19.93
N ILE A 352 15.74 -11.29 -21.13
CA ILE A 352 15.44 -9.87 -21.35
C ILE A 352 14.08 -9.73 -22.03
N GLU A 353 13.28 -8.81 -21.53
CA GLU A 353 11.93 -8.54 -22.01
C GLU A 353 11.87 -7.27 -22.84
N GLN A 354 10.94 -7.24 -23.79
CA GLN A 354 10.50 -6.01 -24.42
C GLN A 354 9.17 -5.60 -23.81
N TYR A 355 9.04 -4.34 -23.42
CA TYR A 355 7.82 -3.80 -22.83
C TYR A 355 7.70 -2.31 -23.05
N ASP A 356 6.49 -1.84 -23.26
CA ASP A 356 6.17 -0.43 -23.35
C ASP A 356 4.97 -0.15 -22.42
N PRO A 357 5.15 0.54 -21.28
CA PRO A 357 4.07 0.81 -20.34
C PRO A 357 2.99 1.74 -20.94
N GLU A 358 3.31 2.48 -22.00
CA GLU A 358 2.37 3.37 -22.69
C GLU A 358 1.51 2.63 -23.74
N ASP A 359 1.83 1.37 -24.03
CA ASP A 359 1.04 0.54 -24.93
C ASP A 359 -0.11 -0.10 -24.16
N THR A 360 -1.25 0.57 -24.10
CA THR A 360 -2.47 0.07 -23.44
C THR A 360 -3.44 -0.63 -24.38
N ASP A 361 -3.26 -0.48 -25.69
CA ASP A 361 -4.29 -0.77 -26.68
C ASP A 361 -3.88 -1.90 -27.65
N SER A 362 -2.60 -2.26 -27.73
CA SER A 362 -2.17 -3.37 -28.59
C SER A 362 -2.47 -4.73 -27.96
N ALA A 363 -2.60 -5.75 -28.80
CA ALA A 363 -2.71 -7.14 -28.36
C ALA A 363 -1.46 -7.65 -27.59
N THR A 364 -0.39 -6.85 -27.54
CA THR A 364 0.86 -7.14 -26.82
C THR A 364 1.13 -6.16 -25.67
N ALA A 365 0.13 -5.38 -25.29
CA ALA A 365 0.17 -4.40 -24.19
C ALA A 365 0.71 -5.01 -22.89
N VAL A 366 0.26 -6.22 -22.54
CA VAL A 366 0.67 -6.92 -21.31
C VAL A 366 2.05 -7.59 -21.48
N SER A 367 2.27 -8.26 -22.61
CA SER A 367 3.51 -8.98 -22.90
C SER A 367 3.72 -9.18 -24.40
N GLN A 368 5.00 -9.23 -24.80
CA GLN A 368 5.40 -9.49 -26.17
C GLN A 368 5.35 -11.00 -26.48
N PRO A 369 5.14 -11.43 -27.73
CA PRO A 369 4.98 -12.84 -28.09
C PRO A 369 6.23 -13.71 -27.84
N TYR A 370 7.37 -13.09 -27.57
CA TYR A 370 8.63 -13.73 -27.23
C TYR A 370 9.39 -12.90 -26.19
N ALA A 371 10.30 -13.56 -25.47
CA ALA A 371 11.34 -12.91 -24.68
C ALA A 371 12.71 -13.24 -25.29
N TYR A 372 13.78 -12.59 -24.85
CA TYR A 372 15.12 -12.85 -25.34
C TYR A 372 15.90 -13.72 -24.35
N VAL A 373 16.47 -14.81 -24.86
CA VAL A 373 17.49 -15.61 -24.15
C VAL A 373 18.85 -15.11 -24.62
N ALA A 374 19.53 -14.38 -23.75
CA ALA A 374 20.74 -13.64 -24.08
C ALA A 374 21.96 -14.26 -23.39
N ALA A 375 22.98 -14.61 -24.18
CA ALA A 375 24.27 -15.04 -23.64
C ALA A 375 25.23 -13.88 -23.37
N LYS A 376 24.87 -12.68 -23.83
CA LYS A 376 25.56 -11.43 -23.55
C LYS A 376 24.55 -10.29 -23.54
N VAL A 377 24.54 -9.49 -22.49
CA VAL A 377 23.66 -8.33 -22.33
C VAL A 377 24.50 -7.10 -22.04
N ILE A 378 24.18 -6.01 -22.70
CA ILE A 378 24.78 -4.70 -22.49
C ILE A 378 23.64 -3.71 -22.26
N THR A 379 23.66 -2.99 -21.15
CA THR A 379 22.71 -1.91 -20.87
C THR A 379 23.25 -0.58 -21.41
N LEU A 380 22.53 0.07 -22.32
CA LEU A 380 22.98 1.29 -23.00
C LEU A 380 22.73 2.58 -22.18
N SER A 381 22.03 2.50 -21.04
CA SER A 381 21.47 3.67 -20.35
C SER A 381 21.97 3.91 -18.92
N GLU A 382 22.98 3.19 -18.41
CA GLU A 382 23.41 3.39 -17.01
C GLU A 382 24.13 4.75 -16.79
N PRO A 383 23.62 5.64 -15.93
CA PRO A 383 24.36 6.81 -15.48
C PRO A 383 25.48 6.34 -14.54
N GLY A 384 26.72 6.34 -15.03
CA GLY A 384 27.91 6.00 -14.24
C GLY A 384 28.59 4.67 -14.59
N ALA A 385 28.09 3.93 -15.59
CA ALA A 385 28.83 2.80 -16.13
C ALA A 385 30.18 3.25 -16.72
N LYS A 386 31.28 2.73 -16.18
CA LYS A 386 32.61 2.85 -16.79
C LYS A 386 32.70 1.95 -18.02
N ALA A 387 31.96 2.26 -19.08
CA ALA A 387 32.14 1.64 -20.38
C ALA A 387 33.27 2.35 -21.18
N PRO A 388 34.02 1.64 -22.04
CA PRO A 388 35.17 2.19 -22.76
C PRO A 388 34.72 3.06 -23.94
N GLY A 389 34.18 4.24 -23.66
CA GLY A 389 33.84 5.26 -24.65
C GLY A 389 32.37 5.67 -24.67
N LEU A 390 32.14 6.93 -25.05
CA LEU A 390 30.84 7.60 -25.15
C LEU A 390 30.07 7.30 -26.46
N SER A 391 30.63 6.46 -27.34
CA SER A 391 30.05 6.13 -28.65
C SER A 391 30.57 4.79 -29.14
N TRP A 392 29.71 3.95 -29.70
CA TRP A 392 30.07 2.66 -30.28
C TRP A 392 29.85 2.67 -31.78
N ASN A 393 30.77 2.06 -32.54
CA ASN A 393 30.58 1.81 -33.96
C ASN A 393 29.88 0.44 -34.13
N PRO A 394 28.66 0.39 -34.71
CA PRO A 394 27.95 -0.86 -34.93
C PRO A 394 28.75 -1.90 -35.76
N GLU A 395 29.62 -1.43 -36.66
CA GLU A 395 30.46 -2.30 -37.47
C GLU A 395 31.55 -2.99 -36.67
N ASP A 396 32.03 -2.40 -35.58
CA ASP A 396 33.09 -2.97 -34.74
C ASP A 396 32.54 -3.98 -33.73
N LEU A 397 31.24 -3.95 -33.44
CA LEU A 397 30.50 -4.93 -32.62
C LEU A 397 30.05 -6.17 -33.41
N ALA A 398 29.96 -6.05 -34.73
CA ALA A 398 29.47 -7.11 -35.62
C ALA A 398 30.58 -7.92 -36.32
N LYS A 399 31.86 -7.48 -36.24
CA LYS A 399 33.00 -8.10 -36.92
C LYS A 399 33.45 -9.43 -36.30
N ASP A 400 33.31 -9.58 -34.98
CA ASP A 400 33.67 -10.79 -34.24
C ASP A 400 32.45 -11.35 -33.48
N SER A 401 32.34 -12.68 -33.40
CA SER A 401 31.37 -13.32 -32.51
C SER A 401 31.65 -12.87 -31.08
N PRO A 402 30.66 -12.30 -30.36
CA PRO A 402 30.90 -11.76 -29.02
C PRO A 402 31.06 -12.84 -27.94
N LEU A 403 30.95 -14.11 -28.34
CA LEU A 403 31.04 -15.31 -27.53
C LEU A 403 32.16 -16.21 -28.08
N GLU A 404 32.87 -16.87 -27.17
CA GLU A 404 33.80 -17.96 -27.49
C GLU A 404 33.09 -19.08 -28.28
N PRO A 405 33.79 -19.82 -29.17
CA PRO A 405 33.16 -20.86 -29.99
C PRO A 405 32.34 -21.89 -29.21
N SER A 406 32.83 -22.26 -28.01
CA SER A 406 32.16 -23.19 -27.10
C SER A 406 30.84 -22.64 -26.54
N ALA A 407 30.79 -21.34 -26.23
CA ALA A 407 29.59 -20.64 -25.77
C ALA A 407 28.60 -20.42 -26.92
N MET A 408 29.09 -20.12 -28.12
CA MET A 408 28.25 -20.01 -29.33
C MET A 408 27.59 -21.34 -29.68
N GLU A 409 28.32 -22.45 -29.58
CA GLU A 409 27.77 -23.79 -29.78
C GLU A 409 26.71 -24.13 -28.71
N ALA A 410 26.97 -23.80 -27.44
CA ALA A 410 26.01 -23.98 -26.36
C ALA A 410 24.72 -23.17 -26.59
N LEU A 411 24.85 -21.89 -26.98
CA LEU A 411 23.71 -21.04 -27.31
C LEU A 411 22.91 -21.60 -28.50
N THR A 412 23.60 -22.15 -29.50
CA THR A 412 22.98 -22.80 -30.67
C THR A 412 22.19 -24.04 -30.27
N GLN A 413 22.75 -24.91 -29.42
CA GLN A 413 22.07 -26.08 -28.88
C GLN A 413 20.83 -25.70 -28.07
N LEU A 414 20.92 -24.65 -27.24
CA LEU A 414 19.81 -24.15 -26.44
C LEU A 414 18.69 -23.60 -27.34
N ARG A 415 19.04 -22.82 -28.37
CA ARG A 415 18.11 -22.30 -29.38
C ARG A 415 17.43 -23.41 -30.16
N ASP A 416 18.18 -24.40 -30.65
CA ASP A 416 17.61 -25.50 -31.44
C ASP A 416 16.65 -26.37 -30.60
N LYS A 417 16.87 -26.45 -29.28
CA LYS A 417 16.01 -27.19 -28.35
C LYS A 417 14.72 -26.45 -28.01
N TYR A 418 14.78 -25.14 -27.76
CA TYR A 418 13.66 -24.38 -27.20
C TYR A 418 12.98 -23.42 -28.18
N ALA A 419 13.68 -23.00 -29.22
CA ALA A 419 13.24 -22.02 -30.20
C ALA A 419 13.79 -22.37 -31.60
N ALA A 420 13.54 -23.61 -32.04
CA ALA A 420 14.04 -24.11 -33.31
C ALA A 420 13.64 -23.19 -34.47
N GLY A 421 14.62 -22.77 -35.27
CA GLY A 421 14.41 -21.85 -36.40
C GLY A 421 14.60 -20.36 -36.09
N GLU A 422 14.70 -19.97 -34.81
CA GLU A 422 14.96 -18.58 -34.43
C GLU A 422 16.39 -18.14 -34.75
N ARG A 423 16.57 -16.85 -35.06
CA ARG A 423 17.89 -16.30 -35.39
C ARG A 423 18.69 -16.00 -34.12
N ILE A 424 19.93 -16.50 -34.07
CA ILE A 424 20.94 -16.01 -33.11
C ILE A 424 21.62 -14.76 -33.70
N GLY A 425 21.71 -13.71 -32.90
CA GLY A 425 22.42 -12.50 -33.28
C GLY A 425 22.24 -11.36 -32.27
N TRP A 426 22.70 -10.19 -32.68
CA TRP A 426 22.50 -8.96 -31.92
C TRP A 426 21.08 -8.40 -32.08
N TRP A 427 20.48 -7.99 -30.97
CA TRP A 427 19.19 -7.32 -30.89
C TRP A 427 19.31 -6.08 -30.01
N ILE A 428 18.56 -5.04 -30.37
CA ILE A 428 18.32 -3.88 -29.51
C ILE A 428 16.91 -4.06 -28.94
N VAL A 429 16.81 -4.11 -27.62
CA VAL A 429 15.58 -4.43 -26.89
C VAL A 429 15.25 -3.28 -25.96
N TYR A 430 14.03 -2.77 -26.09
CA TYR A 430 13.52 -1.67 -25.28
C TYR A 430 12.59 -2.22 -24.21
N ASN A 431 12.83 -1.86 -22.94
CA ASN A 431 11.96 -2.21 -21.82
C ASN A 431 11.65 -0.95 -21.02
N GLY A 432 10.43 -0.42 -21.13
CA GLY A 432 10.01 0.81 -20.44
C GLY A 432 9.73 0.63 -18.95
N ASP A 433 9.62 -0.60 -18.46
CA ASP A 433 9.46 -0.91 -17.02
C ASP A 433 10.14 -2.25 -16.69
N PRO A 434 11.45 -2.23 -16.37
CA PRO A 434 12.23 -3.41 -16.04
C PRO A 434 12.03 -3.91 -14.61
N ASP A 435 11.16 -3.27 -13.81
CA ASP A 435 10.94 -3.62 -12.40
C ASP A 435 9.49 -3.97 -12.09
N ARG A 436 8.54 -3.81 -13.04
CA ARG A 436 7.09 -4.10 -12.98
C ARG A 436 6.61 -4.54 -11.59
N ALA A 437 6.33 -3.58 -10.72
CA ALA A 437 5.82 -3.86 -9.39
C ALA A 437 4.32 -4.22 -9.47
N PHE A 438 3.93 -5.35 -8.87
CA PHE A 438 2.53 -5.60 -8.56
C PHE A 438 2.24 -4.94 -7.20
N PRO A 439 1.27 -4.01 -7.10
CA PRO A 439 0.93 -3.41 -5.82
C PRO A 439 0.37 -4.48 -4.89
N HIS A 440 1.04 -4.70 -3.75
CA HIS A 440 0.41 -5.36 -2.61
C HIS A 440 -0.71 -4.42 -2.13
N SER A 441 -1.96 -4.87 -2.16
CA SER A 441 -3.08 -4.08 -1.63
C SER A 441 -2.90 -3.89 -0.12
N GLU A 442 -2.75 -2.63 0.30
CA GLU A 442 -2.47 -2.17 1.68
C GLU A 442 -3.66 -2.32 2.66
N GLU A 443 -4.49 -3.37 2.55
CA GLU A 443 -5.62 -3.60 3.48
C GLU A 443 -5.34 -4.66 4.56
N ASP A 444 -4.12 -5.19 4.66
CA ASP A 444 -3.85 -6.38 5.50
C ASP A 444 -3.29 -6.10 6.92
N ASP A 445 -2.95 -4.87 7.31
CA ASP A 445 -2.23 -4.64 8.58
C ASP A 445 -2.95 -3.68 9.56
N SER A 446 -4.11 -4.11 10.08
CA SER A 446 -4.54 -3.72 11.42
C SER A 446 -5.65 -4.64 11.89
N TYR A 447 -5.42 -5.46 12.92
CA TYR A 447 -6.34 -5.55 14.05
C TYR A 447 -5.66 -6.22 15.25
N ASP A 448 -5.64 -5.45 16.33
CA ASP A 448 -5.17 -5.82 17.65
C ASP A 448 -5.95 -6.98 18.28
N GLU A 449 -5.18 -7.74 19.04
CA GLU A 449 -5.53 -8.81 19.97
C GLU A 449 -6.54 -8.36 21.03
N TYR A 450 -7.72 -9.01 21.09
CA TYR A 450 -8.51 -9.07 22.33
C TYR A 450 -9.05 -10.49 22.58
N ASP A 451 -8.55 -11.02 23.68
CA ASP A 451 -8.91 -12.23 24.41
C ASP A 451 -10.39 -12.27 24.79
N TYR A 452 -11.03 -13.44 24.68
CA TYR A 452 -12.10 -13.85 25.61
C TYR A 452 -12.24 -15.38 25.65
N ASP A 453 -11.94 -15.87 26.84
CA ASP A 453 -12.18 -17.18 27.43
C ASP A 453 -13.64 -17.70 27.34
N ASP A 454 -13.71 -19.00 27.61
CA ASP A 454 -14.78 -19.76 28.27
C ASP A 454 -15.97 -20.32 27.46
N ASN A 455 -15.85 -21.64 27.28
CA ASN A 455 -16.64 -22.71 27.93
C ASN A 455 -17.94 -23.25 27.32
N ASP A 456 -17.98 -24.57 27.48
CA ASP A 456 -19.10 -25.49 27.70
C ASP A 456 -19.85 -26.08 26.49
N ASP A 457 -19.36 -27.28 26.15
CA ASP A 457 -19.98 -28.56 26.50
C ASP A 457 -21.19 -29.15 25.73
N ASP A 458 -20.97 -30.43 25.43
CA ASP A 458 -21.87 -31.58 25.51
C ASP A 458 -22.64 -32.17 24.29
N GLU A 459 -21.98 -33.16 23.68
CA GLU A 459 -22.20 -34.62 23.83
C GLU A 459 -23.45 -35.37 23.27
N TYR A 460 -23.11 -36.52 22.64
CA TYR A 460 -23.81 -37.84 22.54
C TYR A 460 -24.49 -38.34 21.23
N THR A 461 -23.77 -39.27 20.53
CA THR A 461 -24.02 -40.73 20.24
C THR A 461 -25.43 -41.25 19.87
N GLU A 462 -25.71 -42.34 19.11
CA GLU A 462 -24.97 -43.46 18.48
C GLU A 462 -25.92 -44.34 17.61
N SER A 463 -25.36 -45.08 16.61
CA SER A 463 -25.68 -46.48 16.18
C SER A 463 -27.05 -46.81 15.53
N ASN A 464 -27.30 -47.85 14.70
CA ASN A 464 -26.57 -48.88 13.93
C ASN A 464 -27.64 -49.64 13.07
N GLY A 465 -27.27 -50.33 11.98
CA GLY A 465 -28.08 -51.48 11.48
C GLY A 465 -28.02 -51.83 9.97
N ASP A 466 -27.45 -53.00 9.67
CA ASP A 466 -27.06 -53.61 8.37
C ASP A 466 -28.13 -54.25 7.45
N SER A 467 -27.69 -54.52 6.19
CA SER A 467 -27.79 -55.79 5.39
C SER A 467 -28.49 -55.69 4.00
N VAL A 468 -28.17 -56.40 2.90
CA VAL A 468 -26.97 -56.95 2.20
C VAL A 468 -27.45 -57.68 0.90
N ARG A 469 -26.62 -57.68 -0.19
CA ARG A 469 -26.55 -58.56 -1.43
C ARG A 469 -27.50 -58.29 -2.63
N ASN A 470 -27.14 -58.48 -3.92
CA ASN A 470 -25.89 -58.61 -4.72
C ASN A 470 -26.25 -58.80 -6.22
N SER A 471 -25.45 -58.31 -7.21
CA SER A 471 -25.12 -59.02 -8.47
C SER A 471 -24.13 -58.28 -9.43
N THR A 472 -22.90 -58.84 -9.54
CA THR A 472 -21.97 -59.03 -10.72
C THR A 472 -21.69 -57.90 -11.73
N ALA A 473 -20.46 -57.55 -12.20
CA ALA A 473 -19.06 -58.06 -12.16
C ALA A 473 -18.10 -56.94 -12.73
N PRO A 474 -16.81 -57.20 -13.08
CA PRO A 474 -15.59 -57.35 -12.28
C PRO A 474 -14.67 -56.10 -12.23
N GLU A 475 -13.77 -56.07 -11.25
CA GLU A 475 -12.88 -54.97 -10.84
C GLU A 475 -11.71 -54.67 -11.80
N THR A 476 -11.53 -53.38 -12.11
CA THR A 476 -10.23 -52.74 -12.41
C THR A 476 -9.95 -51.77 -11.26
N PRO A 477 -8.69 -51.57 -10.83
CA PRO A 477 -8.38 -51.01 -9.51
C PRO A 477 -8.89 -49.57 -9.39
N PRO A 478 -9.43 -49.16 -8.22
CA PRO A 478 -9.80 -47.78 -8.01
C PRO A 478 -8.50 -46.97 -8.00
N SER A 479 -8.31 -46.15 -9.03
CA SER A 479 -7.46 -44.96 -8.90
C SER A 479 -7.93 -44.23 -7.63
N PRO A 480 -7.03 -43.86 -6.71
CA PRO A 480 -7.40 -43.38 -5.39
C PRO A 480 -8.28 -42.13 -5.54
N ALA A 481 -9.57 -42.32 -5.28
CA ALA A 481 -10.54 -41.25 -5.20
C ALA A 481 -10.06 -40.26 -4.14
N ASN A 482 -10.05 -38.99 -4.54
CA ASN A 482 -9.63 -37.84 -3.78
C ASN A 482 -10.37 -37.76 -2.42
N ARG A 483 -9.81 -38.38 -1.39
CA ARG A 483 -10.33 -38.44 0.00
C ARG A 483 -9.76 -37.35 0.91
N GLN A 484 -8.99 -36.39 0.37
CA GLN A 484 -8.18 -35.48 1.17
C GLN A 484 -8.74 -34.04 1.29
N GLY A 485 -9.96 -33.77 0.79
CA GLY A 485 -10.56 -32.43 0.94
C GLY A 485 -9.79 -31.33 0.20
N LYS A 486 -9.00 -31.69 -0.82
CA LYS A 486 -8.12 -30.77 -1.54
C LYS A 486 -8.95 -29.71 -2.26
N THR A 487 -8.86 -28.46 -1.79
CA THR A 487 -9.50 -27.29 -2.40
C THR A 487 -9.11 -27.17 -3.87
N ARG A 488 -10.11 -26.98 -4.75
CA ARG A 488 -9.91 -26.79 -6.19
C ARG A 488 -9.76 -25.33 -6.57
N LEU A 489 -10.58 -24.50 -5.95
CA LEU A 489 -10.63 -23.06 -6.15
C LEU A 489 -11.01 -22.41 -4.82
N ALA A 490 -10.41 -21.27 -4.50
CA ALA A 490 -10.80 -20.45 -3.38
C ALA A 490 -10.60 -18.98 -3.75
N LYS A 491 -11.59 -18.15 -3.45
CA LYS A 491 -11.50 -16.69 -3.52
C LYS A 491 -11.88 -16.14 -2.15
N TRP A 492 -11.14 -15.14 -1.71
CA TRP A 492 -11.33 -14.49 -0.42
C TRP A 492 -11.61 -13.02 -0.69
N TYR A 493 -12.69 -12.51 -0.10
CA TYR A 493 -13.12 -11.12 -0.23
C TYR A 493 -12.92 -10.32 1.06
N ALA A 494 -12.43 -10.99 2.11
CA ALA A 494 -11.97 -10.39 3.34
C ALA A 494 -10.47 -10.71 3.52
N PRO A 495 -9.71 -9.80 4.14
CA PRO A 495 -8.30 -10.00 4.44
C PRO A 495 -8.14 -11.16 5.43
N TYR A 496 -7.38 -12.18 5.03
CA TYR A 496 -6.98 -13.30 5.89
C TYR A 496 -5.53 -13.66 5.56
N SER A 497 -4.72 -13.89 6.59
CA SER A 497 -3.36 -14.41 6.42
C SER A 497 -3.37 -15.81 5.80
N ASP A 498 -2.27 -16.24 5.18
CA ASP A 498 -2.19 -17.57 4.57
C ASP A 498 -2.38 -18.71 5.59
N GLU A 499 -1.90 -18.52 6.82
CA GLU A 499 -2.11 -19.46 7.92
C GLU A 499 -3.59 -19.57 8.30
N GLU A 500 -4.30 -18.45 8.38
CA GLU A 500 -5.74 -18.41 8.63
C GLU A 500 -6.54 -19.02 7.50
N LYS A 501 -6.19 -18.73 6.24
CA LYS A 501 -6.82 -19.33 5.06
C LYS A 501 -6.68 -20.85 5.08
N ILE A 502 -5.52 -21.38 5.45
CA ILE A 502 -5.29 -22.83 5.59
C ILE A 502 -6.14 -23.41 6.72
N LYS A 503 -6.17 -22.75 7.88
CA LYS A 503 -6.98 -23.16 9.05
C LYS A 503 -8.48 -23.16 8.73
N LEU A 504 -8.98 -22.08 8.14
CA LEU A 504 -10.38 -21.90 7.74
C LEU A 504 -10.82 -22.95 6.71
N LYS A 505 -10.00 -23.21 5.68
CA LYS A 505 -10.28 -24.30 4.71
C LYS A 505 -10.42 -25.64 5.42
N GLY A 506 -9.54 -25.93 6.38
CA GLY A 506 -9.60 -27.16 7.19
C GLY A 506 -10.84 -27.24 8.08
N GLU A 507 -11.26 -26.13 8.69
CA GLU A 507 -12.48 -26.03 9.50
C GLU A 507 -13.75 -26.21 8.66
N VAL A 508 -13.87 -25.48 7.55
CA VAL A 508 -15.00 -25.59 6.61
C VAL A 508 -15.09 -27.01 6.05
N HIS A 509 -13.97 -27.62 5.66
CA HIS A 509 -13.96 -29.00 5.19
C HIS A 509 -14.45 -29.97 6.28
N ARG A 510 -13.96 -29.86 7.52
CA ARG A 510 -14.40 -30.70 8.64
C ARG A 510 -15.89 -30.50 8.97
N LEU A 511 -16.40 -29.29 8.80
CA LEU A 511 -17.78 -28.94 9.08
C LEU A 511 -18.74 -29.45 7.98
N VAL A 512 -18.35 -29.33 6.71
CA VAL A 512 -19.23 -29.60 5.56
C VAL A 512 -19.11 -31.02 5.03
N ALA A 513 -17.90 -31.58 4.92
CA ALA A 513 -17.67 -32.89 4.31
C ALA A 513 -18.43 -34.07 4.94
N PRO A 514 -18.62 -34.16 6.27
CA PRO A 514 -19.36 -35.29 6.87
C PRO A 514 -20.88 -35.12 6.81
N ARG A 515 -21.41 -34.01 6.29
CA ARG A 515 -22.85 -33.72 6.33
C ARG A 515 -23.64 -34.49 5.27
N ASP A 516 -24.82 -34.96 5.65
CA ASP A 516 -25.73 -35.69 4.76
C ASP A 516 -26.64 -34.72 3.99
N GLN A 517 -26.51 -34.73 2.65
CA GLN A 517 -27.23 -33.83 1.75
C GLN A 517 -28.76 -34.01 1.78
N LYS A 518 -29.28 -35.15 2.22
CA LYS A 518 -30.72 -35.45 2.23
C LYS A 518 -31.41 -35.00 3.52
N TYR A 519 -30.70 -35.00 4.64
CA TYR A 519 -31.29 -34.77 5.96
C TYR A 519 -30.80 -33.51 6.66
N GLN A 520 -29.75 -32.87 6.14
CA GLN A 520 -29.18 -31.66 6.75
C GLN A 520 -29.27 -30.45 5.82
N SER A 521 -29.47 -29.28 6.42
CA SER A 521 -29.56 -28.01 5.69
C SER A 521 -28.27 -27.67 4.94
N ASN A 522 -28.43 -26.90 3.86
CA ASN A 522 -27.37 -26.23 3.10
C ASN A 522 -26.77 -25.02 3.83
N PHE A 523 -27.33 -24.65 4.99
CA PHE A 523 -26.88 -23.55 5.83
C PHE A 523 -26.28 -24.10 7.12
N VAL A 524 -25.09 -23.61 7.47
CA VAL A 524 -24.39 -24.01 8.70
C VAL A 524 -23.85 -22.77 9.39
N GLU A 525 -24.19 -22.58 10.66
CA GLU A 525 -23.58 -21.55 11.50
C GLU A 525 -22.06 -21.75 11.55
N PHE A 526 -21.30 -20.67 11.39
CA PHE A 526 -19.85 -20.73 11.32
C PHE A 526 -19.24 -19.52 12.02
N LYS A 527 -18.60 -19.73 13.17
CA LYS A 527 -18.17 -18.65 14.08
C LYS A 527 -19.37 -17.77 14.52
N ARG A 528 -19.10 -16.71 15.31
CA ARG A 528 -20.15 -15.92 16.00
C ARG A 528 -20.98 -15.02 15.07
N SER A 529 -20.46 -14.63 13.91
CA SER A 529 -21.09 -13.63 13.03
C SER A 529 -21.20 -14.05 11.57
N THR A 530 -20.87 -15.29 11.22
CA THR A 530 -20.85 -15.77 9.84
C THR A 530 -21.55 -17.11 9.68
N LYS A 531 -21.89 -17.45 8.44
CA LYS A 531 -22.55 -18.70 8.07
C LYS A 531 -21.94 -19.27 6.82
N ILE A 532 -21.88 -20.59 6.72
CA ILE A 532 -21.50 -21.30 5.50
C ILE A 532 -22.76 -21.73 4.77
N VAL A 533 -22.93 -21.19 3.57
CA VAL A 533 -23.89 -21.66 2.57
C VAL A 533 -23.15 -22.61 1.64
N TYR A 534 -23.60 -23.86 1.52
CA TYR A 534 -22.92 -24.83 0.66
C TYR A 534 -23.87 -25.69 -0.16
N ARG A 535 -23.41 -26.15 -1.31
CA ARG A 535 -24.13 -27.10 -2.17
C ARG A 535 -23.17 -28.09 -2.80
N ARG A 536 -23.60 -29.35 -2.88
CA ARG A 536 -22.84 -30.43 -3.49
C ARG A 536 -23.33 -30.73 -4.90
N TYR A 537 -22.40 -30.71 -5.85
CA TYR A 537 -22.61 -31.16 -7.23
C TYR A 537 -21.65 -32.30 -7.52
N ALA A 538 -22.19 -33.49 -7.79
CA ALA A 538 -21.43 -34.72 -7.96
C ALA A 538 -20.42 -34.96 -6.79
N GLY A 539 -19.12 -34.90 -7.09
CA GLY A 539 -18.04 -35.08 -6.12
C GLY A 539 -17.54 -33.78 -5.45
N LEU A 540 -18.05 -32.62 -5.85
CA LEU A 540 -17.53 -31.32 -5.44
C LEU A 540 -18.48 -30.59 -4.48
N PHE A 541 -17.89 -29.89 -3.51
CA PHE A 541 -18.59 -28.99 -2.61
C PHE A 541 -18.27 -27.55 -3.00
N PHE A 542 -19.32 -26.76 -3.19
CA PHE A 542 -19.26 -25.32 -3.39
C PHE A 542 -19.71 -24.67 -2.09
N CYS A 543 -18.88 -23.83 -1.49
CA CYS A 543 -19.12 -23.22 -0.20
C CYS A 543 -18.89 -21.71 -0.30
N VAL A 544 -19.81 -20.92 0.25
CA VAL A 544 -19.71 -19.47 0.40
C VAL A 544 -19.86 -19.13 1.88
N CYS A 545 -18.99 -18.28 2.39
CA CYS A 545 -19.10 -17.72 3.74
C CYS A 545 -19.79 -16.37 3.63
N VAL A 546 -20.89 -16.18 4.37
CA VAL A 546 -21.73 -14.98 4.36
C VAL A 546 -21.89 -14.44 5.77
N ASP A 547 -22.23 -13.17 5.93
CA ASP A 547 -22.50 -12.59 7.24
C ASP A 547 -23.83 -13.09 7.81
N ALA A 548 -23.98 -13.07 9.13
CA ALA A 548 -25.19 -13.56 9.81
C ALA A 548 -26.47 -12.82 9.38
N THR A 549 -26.33 -11.60 8.84
CA THR A 549 -27.42 -10.75 8.33
C THR A 549 -27.74 -10.95 6.86
N ASP A 550 -26.90 -11.69 6.12
CA ASP A 550 -27.07 -11.87 4.68
C ASP A 550 -28.20 -12.85 4.33
N ASN A 551 -28.71 -12.70 3.11
CA ASN A 551 -29.73 -13.60 2.59
C ASN A 551 -29.10 -14.91 2.11
N GLU A 552 -29.08 -15.91 2.98
CA GLU A 552 -28.54 -17.25 2.71
C GLU A 552 -29.14 -17.92 1.45
N LEU A 553 -30.43 -17.68 1.16
CA LEU A 553 -31.09 -18.23 -0.03
C LEU A 553 -30.56 -17.60 -1.32
N ALA A 554 -30.23 -16.31 -1.30
CA ALA A 554 -29.66 -15.63 -2.45
C ALA A 554 -28.29 -16.23 -2.82
N TYR A 555 -27.45 -16.48 -1.82
CA TYR A 555 -26.15 -17.12 -2.02
C TYR A 555 -26.25 -18.60 -2.41
N LEU A 556 -27.26 -19.33 -1.92
CA LEU A 556 -27.51 -20.71 -2.36
C LEU A 556 -27.90 -20.79 -3.83
N GLU A 557 -28.73 -19.84 -4.30
CA GLU A 557 -29.09 -19.71 -5.71
C GLU A 557 -27.91 -19.17 -6.55
N ALA A 558 -27.09 -18.27 -6.02
CA ALA A 558 -25.88 -17.81 -6.69
C ALA A 558 -24.87 -18.95 -6.93
N ILE A 559 -24.71 -19.87 -5.96
CA ILE A 559 -23.92 -21.10 -6.16
C ILE A 559 -24.50 -21.95 -7.30
N HIS A 560 -25.82 -22.08 -7.39
CA HIS A 560 -26.45 -22.82 -8.48
C HIS A 560 -26.22 -22.15 -9.83
N PHE A 561 -26.48 -20.84 -9.90
CA PHE A 561 -26.26 -20.01 -11.07
C PHE A 561 -24.82 -20.12 -11.58
N PHE A 562 -23.83 -19.99 -10.69
CA PHE A 562 -22.41 -20.13 -11.04
C PHE A 562 -22.10 -21.49 -11.68
N VAL A 563 -22.63 -22.59 -11.11
CA VAL A 563 -22.43 -23.93 -11.66
C VAL A 563 -23.11 -24.09 -13.03
N GLU A 564 -24.28 -23.47 -13.24
CA GLU A 564 -24.95 -23.50 -14.54
C GLU A 564 -24.20 -22.69 -15.61
N VAL A 565 -23.62 -21.54 -15.24
CA VAL A 565 -22.77 -20.75 -16.16
C VAL A 565 -21.53 -21.56 -16.53
N LEU A 566 -20.90 -22.24 -15.57
CA LEU A 566 -19.77 -23.13 -15.84
C LEU A 566 -20.15 -24.28 -16.79
N ASP A 567 -21.29 -24.94 -16.56
CA ASP A 567 -21.75 -26.05 -17.39
C ASP A 567 -22.04 -25.61 -18.83
N GLN A 568 -22.64 -24.43 -19.00
CA GLN A 568 -22.92 -23.85 -20.30
C GLN A 568 -21.64 -23.38 -21.01
N PHE A 569 -20.69 -22.81 -20.29
CA PHE A 569 -19.43 -22.34 -20.83
C PHE A 569 -18.53 -23.50 -21.30
N PHE A 570 -18.38 -24.55 -20.49
CA PHE A 570 -17.52 -25.70 -20.82
C PHE A 570 -18.21 -26.79 -21.67
N GLY A 571 -19.54 -26.75 -21.80
CA GLY A 571 -20.28 -27.73 -22.60
C GLY A 571 -20.30 -29.13 -21.97
N ASN A 572 -20.86 -29.22 -20.75
CA ASN A 572 -20.76 -30.32 -19.77
C ASN A 572 -19.50 -30.22 -18.92
N VAL A 573 -19.56 -29.41 -17.87
CA VAL A 573 -18.40 -29.16 -17.00
C VAL A 573 -18.05 -30.40 -16.17
N CYS A 574 -16.76 -30.76 -16.12
CA CYS A 574 -16.22 -31.76 -15.22
C CYS A 574 -15.17 -31.17 -14.26
N GLU A 575 -14.83 -31.91 -13.20
CA GLU A 575 -13.80 -31.47 -12.24
C GLU A 575 -12.45 -31.14 -12.91
N LEU A 576 -12.14 -31.85 -14.00
CA LEU A 576 -10.90 -31.65 -14.75
C LEU A 576 -10.87 -30.29 -15.44
N ASP A 577 -12.02 -29.80 -15.93
CA ASP A 577 -12.15 -28.47 -16.53
C ASP A 577 -11.90 -27.38 -15.48
N LEU A 578 -12.42 -27.58 -14.26
CA LEU A 578 -12.20 -26.64 -13.16
C LEU A 578 -10.73 -26.57 -12.74
N VAL A 579 -10.01 -27.69 -12.83
CA VAL A 579 -8.59 -27.77 -12.46
C VAL A 579 -7.68 -27.22 -13.56
N PHE A 580 -7.91 -27.58 -14.83
CA PHE A 580 -7.03 -27.16 -15.92
C PHE A 580 -7.37 -25.78 -16.50
N ASN A 581 -8.60 -25.32 -16.34
CA ASN A 581 -9.04 -24.00 -16.81
C ASN A 581 -9.40 -23.07 -15.63
N PHE A 582 -8.71 -23.22 -14.49
CA PHE A 582 -9.00 -22.46 -13.26
C PHE A 582 -9.05 -20.94 -13.48
N TYR A 583 -8.21 -20.40 -14.38
CA TYR A 583 -8.21 -18.98 -14.75
C TYR A 583 -9.54 -18.54 -15.39
N LYS A 584 -10.12 -19.36 -16.29
CA LYS A 584 -11.46 -19.11 -16.85
C LYS A 584 -12.54 -19.24 -15.78
N VAL A 585 -12.38 -20.18 -14.85
CA VAL A 585 -13.31 -20.31 -13.71
C VAL A 585 -13.26 -19.08 -12.79
N TYR A 586 -12.07 -18.51 -12.54
CA TYR A 586 -11.95 -17.24 -11.82
C TYR A 586 -12.56 -16.08 -12.60
N ALA A 587 -12.35 -15.99 -13.92
CA ALA A 587 -13.02 -14.97 -14.74
C ALA A 587 -14.54 -15.07 -14.67
N ILE A 588 -15.10 -16.29 -14.75
CA ILE A 588 -16.54 -16.52 -14.57
C ILE A 588 -16.97 -16.14 -13.15
N LEU A 589 -16.18 -16.50 -12.13
CA LEU A 589 -16.50 -16.18 -10.74
C LEU A 589 -16.53 -14.67 -10.52
N ASP A 590 -15.64 -13.93 -11.16
CA ASP A 590 -15.50 -12.48 -11.02
C ASP A 590 -16.64 -11.73 -11.72
N GLU A 591 -17.19 -12.28 -12.81
CA GLU A 591 -18.41 -11.75 -13.43
C GLU A 591 -19.67 -12.01 -12.59
N VAL A 592 -19.67 -13.06 -11.76
CA VAL A 592 -20.82 -13.39 -10.89
C VAL A 592 -20.71 -12.69 -9.53
N PHE A 593 -19.50 -12.53 -9.00
CA PHE A 593 -19.23 -12.00 -7.67
C PHE A 593 -18.11 -10.95 -7.66
N LEU A 594 -18.46 -9.74 -7.23
CA LEU A 594 -17.54 -8.61 -7.09
C LEU A 594 -17.48 -8.15 -5.65
N ALA A 595 -16.25 -8.03 -5.11
CA ALA A 595 -16.02 -7.63 -3.72
C ALA A 595 -16.80 -8.43 -2.66
N GLY A 596 -17.14 -9.70 -2.96
CA GLY A 596 -17.87 -10.60 -2.06
C GLY A 596 -19.39 -10.58 -2.24
N GLU A 597 -19.90 -9.64 -3.05
CA GLU A 597 -21.32 -9.46 -3.32
C GLU A 597 -21.72 -10.04 -4.68
N ILE A 598 -23.00 -10.37 -4.85
CA ILE A 598 -23.56 -10.84 -6.13
C ILE A 598 -23.63 -9.64 -7.10
N GLU A 599 -22.89 -9.69 -8.20
CA GLU A 599 -22.84 -8.61 -9.21
C GLU A 599 -23.87 -8.84 -10.31
N GLU A 600 -23.72 -9.93 -11.07
CA GLU A 600 -24.55 -10.24 -12.25
C GLU A 600 -25.33 -11.53 -12.04
N THR A 601 -26.61 -11.50 -12.38
CA THR A 601 -27.55 -12.62 -12.23
C THR A 601 -28.10 -13.10 -13.57
N SER A 602 -27.66 -12.51 -14.69
CA SER A 602 -28.03 -12.87 -16.05
C SER A 602 -26.94 -13.71 -16.73
N LYS A 603 -27.25 -14.99 -16.98
CA LYS A 603 -26.34 -15.91 -17.70
C LYS A 603 -25.90 -15.34 -19.05
N GLN A 604 -26.81 -14.69 -19.77
CA GLN A 604 -26.53 -14.15 -21.09
C GLN A 604 -25.50 -13.03 -21.05
N VAL A 605 -25.56 -12.16 -20.03
CA VAL A 605 -24.61 -11.06 -19.88
C VAL A 605 -23.22 -11.61 -19.55
N VAL A 606 -23.15 -12.52 -18.57
CA VAL A 606 -21.89 -13.18 -18.17
C VAL A 606 -21.25 -13.89 -19.38
N LEU A 607 -22.01 -14.73 -20.09
CA LEU A 607 -21.49 -15.44 -21.27
C LEU A 607 -21.08 -14.51 -22.41
N THR A 608 -21.83 -13.42 -22.67
CA THR A 608 -21.46 -12.45 -23.73
C THR A 608 -20.15 -11.73 -23.39
N ARG A 609 -19.95 -11.36 -22.12
CA ARG A 609 -18.70 -10.74 -21.67
C ARG A 609 -17.54 -11.72 -21.78
N LEU A 610 -17.75 -12.97 -21.38
CA LEU A 610 -16.75 -14.04 -21.55
C LEU A 610 -16.42 -14.31 -23.02
N GLU A 611 -17.42 -14.31 -23.92
CA GLU A 611 -17.18 -14.41 -25.37
C GLU A 611 -16.41 -13.22 -25.94
N HIS A 612 -16.58 -12.02 -25.38
CA HIS A 612 -15.77 -10.86 -25.76
C HIS A 612 -14.34 -11.01 -25.26
N LEU A 613 -14.14 -11.48 -24.03
CA LEU A 613 -12.81 -11.78 -23.48
C LEU A 613 -12.10 -12.88 -24.30
N ASP A 614 -12.80 -13.97 -24.63
CA ASP A 614 -12.27 -15.06 -25.48
C ASP A 614 -11.99 -14.62 -26.94
N LYS A 615 -12.54 -13.48 -27.41
CA LYS A 615 -12.23 -12.89 -28.73
C LYS A 615 -11.06 -11.92 -28.69
N LEU A 616 -10.68 -11.46 -27.50
CA LEU A 616 -9.52 -10.60 -27.26
C LEU A 616 -8.26 -11.43 -26.99
N GLU A 617 -8.42 -12.71 -26.58
CA GLU A 617 -7.40 -13.77 -26.64
C GLU A 617 -7.23 -14.34 -28.06
#